data_AF-A0A9J7KLD8-F1
#
_entry.id   AF-A0A9J7KLD8-F1
#
_cell.length_a   1.000
_cell.length_b   1.000
_cell.length_c   1.000
_cell.angle_alpha   90.00
_cell.angle_beta   90.00
_cell.angle_gamma   90.00
#
_symmetry.space_group_name_H-M   'P 1'
#
loop_
_entity.id
_entity.type
_entity.pdbx_description
1 polymer ?
#
loop_
_entity_poly.entity_id
_entity_poly.type
_entity_poly.pdbx_seq_one_letter_code
_entity_poly.pdbx_strand_id
1 'polypeptide(L)'
;MWLYRLSVLTTVLQWSVVTGEGRTDQLTMSLCTLWEDCSRAVEVAVHDEDASWRLRPFCRDVADMLRERGAENCESPLSLDEDERADGDERPDLVRGQLPQHTDLAFLGRTNYLHDCSEIHTAMALFGDVSSGVHDIKPVGLSNPISVYCDQTTDGGGWTVLQRRFDGYIDFNRGYWAFVHGFGPTNGEYWLGLENMHYLTNQNAYELYIELEDWADTVKYARYSTFSVVGSHPYNLNVGGFNGTAGDGFYLSYGQTDDAYLNGRPFSARQIDLDSRDDASCAGGISGVTGGWWYKACSWSALNGPYLRPSDYTGGSGAGIYWNPFGGSYRKYLKKSKMMVRPIDFQP
;
A
#
# COMPACT_ATOMS: atom_id res chain seq x y z
N MET A 1 21.92 -31.38 44.85
CA MET A 1 22.80 -30.23 44.59
C MET A 1 21.88 -29.01 44.45
N TRP A 2 21.39 -28.48 45.57
CA TRP A 2 21.86 -27.21 46.18
C TRP A 2 21.86 -26.08 45.13
N LEU A 3 20.77 -25.30 45.04
CA LEU A 3 20.48 -24.01 45.72
C LEU A 3 21.25 -22.79 45.16
N TYR A 4 20.53 -21.66 45.07
CA TYR A 4 20.91 -20.26 44.71
C TYR A 4 20.68 -19.87 43.22
N ARG A 5 19.85 -18.88 42.83
CA ARG A 5 19.17 -17.75 43.51
C ARG A 5 17.84 -17.34 42.86
N LEU A 6 16.83 -17.15 43.71
CA LEU A 6 15.71 -16.21 43.54
C LEU A 6 16.19 -14.77 43.73
N SER A 7 15.67 -13.86 42.90
CA SER A 7 15.25 -12.46 43.16
C SER A 7 15.02 -11.83 41.78
N VAL A 8 13.82 -11.51 41.31
CA VAL A 8 12.86 -10.54 41.86
C VAL A 8 11.47 -10.91 41.31
N LEU A 9 10.55 -11.24 42.20
CA LEU A 9 9.12 -11.29 41.92
C LEU A 9 8.43 -10.89 43.22
N THR A 10 8.27 -9.58 43.44
CA THR A 10 7.29 -8.95 44.35
C THR A 10 7.44 -7.43 44.28
N THR A 11 6.84 -6.79 43.25
CA THR A 11 6.14 -5.48 43.35
C THR A 11 5.53 -5.09 42.00
N VAL A 12 4.52 -5.82 41.50
CA VAL A 12 3.36 -5.25 40.75
C VAL A 12 2.16 -6.22 40.87
N LEU A 13 1.86 -6.67 42.09
CA LEU A 13 0.60 -7.38 42.42
C LEU A 13 0.07 -6.80 43.73
N GLN A 14 -0.20 -5.49 43.70
CA GLN A 14 -1.04 -4.71 44.59
C GLN A 14 -1.03 -3.30 44.00
N TRP A 15 -2.18 -2.61 43.99
CA TRP A 15 -2.61 -1.59 43.00
C TRP A 15 -2.96 -2.27 41.66
N SER A 16 -4.18 -2.71 41.37
CA SER A 16 -5.48 -2.13 41.74
C SER A 16 -6.55 -3.22 41.73
N VAL A 17 -7.01 -3.62 42.91
CA VAL A 17 -8.36 -4.17 43.07
C VAL A 17 -9.02 -3.34 44.16
N VAL A 18 -10.19 -2.81 43.81
CA VAL A 18 -11.11 -1.98 44.59
C VAL A 18 -10.76 -0.49 44.66
N THR A 19 -11.24 0.28 43.67
CA THR A 19 -12.44 1.13 43.79
C THR A 19 -12.78 1.76 42.43
N GLY A 20 -14.00 1.54 41.94
CA GLY A 20 -14.78 2.55 41.22
C GLY A 20 -14.60 2.69 39.71
N GLU A 21 -15.68 2.34 38.99
CA GLU A 21 -16.11 2.85 37.67
C GLU A 21 -15.45 2.32 36.39
N GLY A 22 -16.31 1.71 35.58
CA GLY A 22 -16.00 1.02 34.35
C GLY A 22 -15.43 1.92 33.27
N ARG A 23 -14.26 1.53 32.77
CA ARG A 23 -13.80 1.87 31.42
C ARG A 23 -13.29 0.59 30.81
N THR A 24 -14.14 -0.08 30.04
CA THR A 24 -13.68 -1.06 29.05
C THR A 24 -12.63 -0.37 28.19
N ASP A 25 -11.46 -0.99 28.03
CA ASP A 25 -10.40 -0.40 27.21
C ASP A 25 -10.89 -0.27 25.77
N GLN A 26 -10.44 0.77 25.07
CA GLN A 26 -10.94 1.13 23.74
C GLN A 26 -10.86 -0.03 22.74
N LEU A 27 -9.88 -0.93 22.89
CA LEU A 27 -9.73 -2.12 22.07
C LEU A 27 -10.82 -3.16 22.37
N THR A 28 -11.15 -3.40 23.64
CA THR A 28 -12.25 -4.30 24.02
C THR A 28 -13.60 -3.78 23.51
N MET A 29 -13.84 -2.45 23.54
CA MET A 29 -15.03 -1.86 22.94
C MET A 29 -15.08 -2.04 21.42
N SER A 30 -13.96 -1.83 20.71
CA SER A 30 -13.88 -2.07 19.26
C SER A 30 -14.06 -3.54 18.90
N LEU A 31 -13.49 -4.47 19.66
CA LEU A 31 -13.68 -5.91 19.48
C LEU A 31 -15.14 -6.31 19.72
N CYS A 32 -15.82 -5.70 20.68
CA CYS A 32 -17.24 -5.93 20.92
C CYS A 32 -18.11 -5.42 19.77
N THR A 33 -17.83 -4.23 19.23
CA THR A 33 -18.54 -3.74 18.02
C THR A 33 -18.31 -4.67 16.83
N LEU A 34 -17.08 -5.12 16.61
CA LEU A 34 -16.74 -6.08 15.54
C LEU A 34 -17.44 -7.43 15.72
N TRP A 35 -17.55 -7.91 16.96
CA TRP A 35 -18.24 -9.15 17.30
C TRP A 35 -19.75 -9.06 17.04
N GLU A 36 -20.39 -7.96 17.44
CA GLU A 36 -21.81 -7.73 17.20
C GLU A 36 -22.13 -7.61 15.71
N ASP A 37 -21.30 -6.86 14.96
CA ASP A 37 -21.45 -6.69 13.52
C ASP A 37 -21.26 -8.01 12.78
N CYS A 38 -20.23 -8.78 13.17
CA CYS A 38 -19.94 -10.09 12.56
C CYS A 38 -21.05 -11.12 12.86
N SER A 39 -21.49 -11.20 14.10
CA SER A 39 -22.56 -12.13 14.52
C SER A 39 -23.86 -11.87 13.77
N ARG A 40 -24.23 -10.59 13.62
CA ARG A 40 -25.40 -10.17 12.85
C ARG A 40 -25.25 -10.49 11.36
N ALA A 41 -24.05 -10.30 10.80
CA ALA A 41 -23.78 -10.64 9.41
C ALA A 41 -23.89 -12.16 9.14
N VAL A 42 -23.46 -13.00 10.09
CA VAL A 42 -23.60 -14.47 9.98
C VAL A 42 -25.06 -14.91 10.05
N GLU A 43 -25.90 -14.27 10.88
CA GLU A 43 -27.34 -14.54 10.96
C GLU A 43 -28.08 -14.18 9.66
N VAL A 44 -27.70 -13.08 9.02
CA VAL A 44 -28.28 -12.66 7.74
C VAL A 44 -27.78 -13.53 6.57
N ALA A 45 -26.54 -14.01 6.64
CA ALA A 45 -25.91 -14.86 5.63
C ALA A 45 -26.40 -16.33 5.65
N VAL A 46 -27.40 -16.69 6.45
CA VAL A 46 -27.91 -18.08 6.56
C VAL A 46 -28.46 -18.63 5.23
N HIS A 47 -28.81 -17.75 4.29
CA HIS A 47 -29.30 -18.12 2.94
C HIS A 47 -28.26 -18.00 1.83
N ASP A 48 -27.01 -17.62 2.16
CA ASP A 48 -25.89 -17.50 1.22
C ASP A 48 -24.69 -18.29 1.78
N GLU A 49 -24.53 -19.54 1.32
CA GLU A 49 -23.48 -20.44 1.80
C GLU A 49 -22.08 -19.85 1.56
N ASP A 50 -21.92 -19.03 0.50
CA ASP A 50 -20.63 -18.40 0.14
C ASP A 50 -20.25 -17.25 1.08
N ALA A 51 -21.23 -16.45 1.50
CA ALA A 51 -21.02 -15.43 2.52
C ALA A 51 -20.81 -16.05 3.92
N SER A 52 -21.56 -17.12 4.23
CA SER A 52 -21.50 -17.78 5.53
C SER A 52 -20.14 -18.45 5.81
N TRP A 53 -19.51 -19.10 4.81
CA TRP A 53 -18.20 -19.73 5.02
C TRP A 53 -17.08 -18.72 5.24
N ARG A 54 -17.20 -17.50 4.69
CA ARG A 54 -16.20 -16.43 4.82
C ARG A 54 -16.27 -15.71 6.17
N LEU A 55 -17.47 -15.53 6.68
CA LEU A 55 -17.70 -14.78 7.93
C LEU A 55 -17.43 -15.61 9.18
N ARG A 56 -17.69 -16.92 9.15
CA ARG A 56 -17.53 -17.79 10.33
C ARG A 56 -16.08 -17.86 10.88
N PRO A 57 -15.02 -17.93 10.07
CA PRO A 57 -13.65 -17.87 10.57
C PRO A 57 -13.34 -16.51 11.21
N PHE A 58 -13.72 -15.42 10.55
CA PHE A 58 -13.52 -14.07 11.07
C PHE A 58 -14.23 -13.84 12.41
N CYS A 59 -15.52 -14.22 12.55
CA CYS A 59 -16.20 -14.09 13.83
C CYS A 59 -15.55 -14.95 14.91
N ARG A 60 -15.05 -16.15 14.58
CA ARG A 60 -14.37 -17.02 15.54
C ARG A 60 -13.10 -16.37 16.07
N ASP A 61 -12.30 -15.78 15.19
CA ASP A 61 -11.07 -15.09 15.59
C ASP A 61 -11.38 -13.92 16.53
N VAL A 62 -12.42 -13.12 16.23
CA VAL A 62 -12.87 -12.04 17.11
C VAL A 62 -13.41 -12.57 18.46
N ALA A 63 -14.14 -13.69 18.47
CA ALA A 63 -14.61 -14.33 19.70
C ALA A 63 -13.46 -14.80 20.60
N ASP A 64 -12.43 -15.39 19.99
CA ASP A 64 -11.26 -15.87 20.73
C ASP A 64 -10.46 -14.70 21.31
N MET A 65 -10.37 -13.57 20.59
CA MET A 65 -9.79 -12.32 21.11
C MET A 65 -10.57 -11.74 22.29
N LEU A 66 -11.90 -11.80 22.27
CA LEU A 66 -12.74 -11.38 23.40
C LEU A 66 -12.57 -12.31 24.60
N ARG A 67 -12.41 -13.62 24.36
CA ARG A 67 -12.16 -14.63 25.40
C ARG A 67 -10.81 -14.42 26.10
N GLU A 68 -9.76 -14.15 25.34
CA GLU A 68 -8.44 -13.83 25.90
C GLU A 68 -8.45 -12.59 26.80
N ARG A 69 -9.42 -11.69 26.58
CA ARG A 69 -9.63 -10.45 27.33
C ARG A 69 -10.69 -10.56 28.43
N GLY A 70 -11.32 -11.73 28.61
CA GLY A 70 -12.39 -11.92 29.59
C GLY A 70 -13.67 -11.11 29.29
N ALA A 71 -13.88 -10.71 28.03
CA ALA A 71 -14.97 -9.86 27.58
C ALA A 71 -15.98 -10.64 26.70
N GLU A 72 -16.26 -11.90 27.05
CA GLU A 72 -17.06 -12.83 26.23
C GLU A 72 -18.53 -12.39 26.02
N ASN A 73 -19.04 -11.51 26.89
CA ASN A 73 -20.46 -11.11 26.88
C ASN A 73 -20.71 -9.68 26.41
N CYS A 74 -19.68 -8.91 26.05
CA CYS A 74 -19.81 -7.53 25.53
C CYS A 74 -20.90 -6.68 26.20
N GLU A 75 -21.07 -6.80 27.52
CA GLU A 75 -22.08 -6.02 28.25
C GLU A 75 -21.59 -4.56 28.34
N SER A 76 -22.32 -3.66 27.67
CA SER A 76 -22.05 -2.23 27.68
C SER A 76 -22.14 -1.63 29.10
N PRO A 77 -21.14 -0.88 29.59
CA PRO A 77 -21.33 -0.02 30.76
C PRO A 77 -21.70 1.40 30.30
N LEU A 78 -22.99 1.64 30.09
CA LEU A 78 -23.54 3.00 29.99
C LEU A 78 -24.85 3.10 30.79
N SER A 79 -24.73 3.41 32.08
CA SER A 79 -25.78 4.06 32.85
C SER A 79 -25.16 5.28 33.53
N LEU A 80 -25.34 6.46 32.93
CA LEU A 80 -25.18 7.73 33.62
C LEU A 80 -26.56 8.24 34.00
N ASP A 81 -26.83 8.14 35.30
CA ASP A 81 -27.66 8.98 36.15
C ASP A 81 -29.10 9.30 35.70
N GLU A 82 -30.05 8.59 36.33
CA GLU A 82 -31.40 9.09 36.59
C GLU A 82 -31.36 9.99 37.83
N ASP A 83 -31.97 11.18 37.75
CA ASP A 83 -32.54 11.82 38.93
C ASP A 83 -33.85 12.57 38.61
N GLU A 84 -34.94 11.90 39.03
CA GLU A 84 -36.18 12.34 39.70
C GLU A 84 -37.19 13.39 39.15
N ARG A 85 -38.47 12.90 39.14
CA ARG A 85 -39.80 13.54 39.36
C ARG A 85 -40.40 14.37 38.19
N ALA A 86 -41.70 14.34 37.85
CA ALA A 86 -42.94 13.93 38.51
C ALA A 86 -44.09 13.72 37.47
N ASP A 87 -45.07 12.90 37.88
CA ASP A 87 -46.53 12.93 37.63
C ASP A 87 -47.16 12.87 36.21
N GLY A 88 -48.22 12.05 36.09
CA GLY A 88 -49.42 12.40 35.31
C GLY A 88 -49.73 11.65 34.01
N ASP A 89 -50.54 10.59 34.14
CA ASP A 89 -51.79 10.32 33.40
C ASP A 89 -51.87 10.09 31.85
N GLU A 90 -52.80 9.18 31.52
CA GLU A 90 -53.50 8.91 30.25
C GLU A 90 -52.78 8.34 28.99
N ARG A 91 -53.32 7.21 28.50
CA ARG A 91 -53.18 6.73 27.11
C ARG A 91 -53.94 7.67 26.16
N PRO A 92 -53.47 7.84 24.92
CA PRO A 92 -54.16 7.15 23.82
C PRO A 92 -53.29 6.69 22.63
N ASP A 93 -53.92 5.80 21.88
CA ASP A 93 -53.69 5.21 20.56
C ASP A 93 -52.70 5.79 19.51
N LEU A 94 -52.19 4.85 18.71
CA LEU A 94 -51.88 4.91 17.26
C LEU A 94 -50.89 6.00 16.78
N VAL A 95 -49.61 5.63 16.69
CA VAL A 95 -48.61 6.34 15.87
C VAL A 95 -48.38 5.60 14.56
N ARG A 96 -48.91 6.16 13.48
CA ARG A 96 -48.34 6.04 12.14
C ARG A 96 -47.31 7.18 12.02
N GLY A 97 -46.03 6.88 12.22
CA GLY A 97 -44.95 7.86 12.21
C GLY A 97 -43.68 7.23 11.65
N GLN A 98 -43.05 7.93 10.72
CA GLN A 98 -41.90 7.50 9.92
C GLN A 98 -40.77 6.86 10.75
N LEU A 99 -40.22 5.74 10.25
CA LEU A 99 -38.88 5.28 10.63
C LEU A 99 -37.87 6.41 10.34
N PRO A 100 -36.89 6.65 11.23
CA PRO A 100 -35.76 7.52 10.91
C PRO A 100 -35.01 6.97 9.69
N GLN A 101 -35.10 7.68 8.58
CA GLN A 101 -34.16 7.57 7.47
C GLN A 101 -32.83 8.14 7.95
N HIS A 102 -32.01 7.32 8.61
CA HIS A 102 -30.56 7.52 8.70
C HIS A 102 -29.94 6.25 9.31
N THR A 103 -29.97 5.17 8.54
CA THR A 103 -28.83 4.26 8.49
C THR A 103 -28.54 4.10 7.01
N ASP A 104 -27.58 4.90 6.54
CA ASP A 104 -27.07 4.75 5.19
C ASP A 104 -26.71 3.28 4.98
N LEU A 105 -27.29 2.71 3.94
CA LEU A 105 -26.98 1.40 3.36
C LEU A 105 -25.55 1.38 2.78
N ALA A 106 -24.55 1.82 3.55
CA ALA A 106 -23.14 1.82 3.19
C ALA A 106 -22.48 0.44 3.36
N PHE A 107 -23.24 -0.58 3.80
CA PHE A 107 -22.73 -1.94 3.98
C PHE A 107 -22.84 -2.84 2.74
N LEU A 108 -23.48 -2.40 1.66
CA LEU A 108 -23.61 -3.20 0.43
C LEU A 108 -22.47 -3.00 -0.60
N GLY A 109 -21.34 -2.42 -0.18
CA GLY A 109 -20.21 -2.14 -1.07
C GLY A 109 -18.81 -2.43 -0.52
N ARG A 110 -18.67 -2.89 0.73
CA ARG A 110 -17.35 -3.17 1.29
C ARG A 110 -16.79 -4.45 0.68
N THR A 111 -15.70 -4.31 -0.06
CA THR A 111 -14.89 -5.44 -0.49
C THR A 111 -14.13 -5.95 0.74
N ASN A 112 -14.02 -7.26 0.96
CA ASN A 112 -13.17 -7.85 2.02
C ASN A 112 -11.65 -7.63 1.79
N TYR A 113 -11.30 -6.75 0.86
CA TYR A 113 -9.93 -6.45 0.48
C TYR A 113 -9.56 -5.10 1.04
N LEU A 114 -8.36 -5.05 1.60
CA LEU A 114 -7.70 -3.80 1.97
C LEU A 114 -7.25 -3.08 0.70
N HIS A 115 -7.21 -1.74 0.74
CA HIS A 115 -6.98 -0.93 -0.47
C HIS A 115 -5.52 -0.90 -0.89
N ASP A 116 -4.59 -1.09 0.05
CA ASP A 116 -3.15 -1.11 -0.18
C ASP A 116 -2.38 -1.84 0.95
N CYS A 117 -1.06 -1.91 0.82
CA CYS A 117 -0.19 -2.57 1.79
C CYS A 117 -0.07 -1.87 3.16
N SER A 118 -0.48 -0.61 3.28
CA SER A 118 -0.43 0.15 4.53
C SER A 118 -1.57 -0.25 5.47
N GLU A 119 -2.75 -0.51 4.92
CA GLU A 119 -3.85 -1.12 5.65
C GLU A 119 -3.49 -2.56 6.06
N ILE A 120 -2.84 -3.32 5.17
CA ILE A 120 -2.33 -4.67 5.51
C ILE A 120 -1.32 -4.59 6.65
N HIS A 121 -0.41 -3.61 6.62
CA HIS A 121 0.56 -3.40 7.69
C HIS A 121 -0.13 -3.17 9.03
N THR A 122 -1.10 -2.26 9.04
CA THR A 122 -1.88 -1.91 10.23
C THR A 122 -2.58 -3.15 10.78
N ALA A 123 -3.19 -3.95 9.91
CA ALA A 123 -3.84 -5.20 10.30
C ALA A 123 -2.84 -6.21 10.89
N MET A 124 -1.67 -6.42 10.27
CA MET A 124 -0.64 -7.31 10.77
C MET A 124 -0.05 -6.86 12.12
N ALA A 125 0.13 -5.54 12.28
CA ALA A 125 0.70 -4.96 13.49
C ALA A 125 -0.17 -5.23 14.72
N LEU A 126 -1.50 -5.32 14.56
CA LEU A 126 -2.41 -5.69 15.65
C LEU A 126 -2.15 -7.10 16.22
N PHE A 127 -1.56 -7.99 15.41
CA PHE A 127 -1.25 -9.38 15.79
C PHE A 127 0.24 -9.60 16.10
N GLY A 128 1.06 -8.55 15.98
CA GLY A 128 2.50 -8.62 16.27
C GLY A 128 3.33 -9.44 15.29
N ASP A 129 2.80 -9.77 14.11
CA ASP A 129 3.49 -10.56 13.08
C ASP A 129 3.53 -9.81 11.73
N VAL A 130 4.37 -8.77 11.69
CA VAL A 130 4.56 -7.93 10.51
C VAL A 130 5.64 -8.54 9.62
N SER A 131 5.25 -9.01 8.43
CA SER A 131 6.17 -9.62 7.48
C SER A 131 5.88 -9.19 6.04
N SER A 132 6.95 -9.08 5.24
CA SER A 132 6.81 -8.77 3.81
C SER A 132 6.32 -9.99 3.04
N GLY A 133 5.47 -9.78 2.05
CA GLY A 133 4.85 -10.89 1.32
C GLY A 133 3.97 -10.44 0.17
N VAL A 134 3.43 -11.40 -0.56
CA VAL A 134 2.42 -11.13 -1.59
C VAL A 134 1.05 -11.14 -0.93
N HIS A 135 0.26 -10.10 -1.21
CA HIS A 135 -1.10 -9.94 -0.72
C HIS A 135 -2.03 -9.47 -1.83
N ASP A 136 -3.31 -9.76 -1.69
CA ASP A 136 -4.34 -9.20 -2.57
C ASP A 136 -4.89 -7.92 -1.97
N ILE A 137 -4.87 -6.86 -2.77
CA ILE A 137 -5.45 -5.56 -2.45
C ILE A 137 -6.52 -5.22 -3.47
N LYS A 138 -7.42 -4.29 -3.13
CA LYS A 138 -8.37 -3.75 -4.09
C LYS A 138 -8.45 -2.23 -4.00
N PRO A 139 -7.59 -1.51 -4.75
CA PRO A 139 -7.71 -0.07 -4.86
C PRO A 139 -9.11 0.39 -5.29
N VAL A 140 -9.53 1.54 -4.78
CA VAL A 140 -10.82 2.15 -5.08
C VAL A 140 -10.95 2.37 -6.59
N GLY A 141 -12.07 1.93 -7.16
CA GLY A 141 -12.36 2.06 -8.59
C GLY A 141 -11.88 0.89 -9.46
N LEU A 142 -11.01 -0.01 -8.96
CA LEU A 142 -10.71 -1.25 -9.66
C LEU A 142 -11.88 -2.24 -9.56
N SER A 143 -12.16 -2.91 -10.68
CA SER A 143 -13.24 -3.92 -10.73
C SER A 143 -12.88 -5.18 -9.93
N ASN A 144 -11.64 -5.66 -10.07
CA ASN A 144 -11.14 -6.88 -9.46
C ASN A 144 -9.95 -6.59 -8.52
N PRO A 145 -9.75 -7.37 -7.45
CA PRO A 145 -8.55 -7.28 -6.64
C PRO A 145 -7.30 -7.64 -7.46
N ILE A 146 -6.16 -7.14 -7.02
CA ILE A 146 -4.85 -7.37 -7.63
C ILE A 146 -3.87 -7.86 -6.58
N SER A 147 -3.00 -8.80 -6.97
CA SER A 147 -1.90 -9.25 -6.12
C SER A 147 -0.73 -8.28 -6.20
N VAL A 148 -0.17 -7.92 -5.05
CA VAL A 148 0.97 -7.00 -4.92
C VAL A 148 1.98 -7.55 -3.94
N TYR A 149 3.25 -7.17 -4.08
CA TYR A 149 4.23 -7.37 -3.02
C TYR A 149 4.16 -6.22 -2.03
N CYS A 150 3.91 -6.54 -0.76
CA CYS A 150 3.98 -5.61 0.34
C CYS A 150 5.35 -5.69 1.01
N ASP A 151 6.10 -4.59 0.97
CA ASP A 151 7.31 -4.44 1.78
C ASP A 151 6.92 -3.84 3.13
N GLN A 152 6.91 -4.70 4.14
CA GLN A 152 6.51 -4.36 5.50
C GLN A 152 7.68 -4.02 6.41
N THR A 153 8.90 -3.91 5.86
CA THR A 153 10.14 -3.82 6.64
C THR A 153 10.97 -2.58 6.32
N THR A 154 10.98 -2.13 5.07
CA THR A 154 11.74 -0.94 4.66
C THR A 154 11.09 0.33 5.22
N ASP A 155 11.85 1.21 5.88
CA ASP A 155 11.37 2.53 6.35
C ASP A 155 10.01 2.49 7.08
N GLY A 156 9.83 1.52 7.99
CA GLY A 156 8.60 1.34 8.75
C GLY A 156 7.48 0.55 8.05
N GLY A 157 7.71 0.03 6.84
CA GLY A 157 6.75 -0.86 6.17
C GLY A 157 5.54 -0.15 5.54
N GLY A 158 4.47 -0.87 5.25
CA GLY A 158 3.27 -0.33 4.59
C GLY A 158 3.43 -0.05 3.10
N TRP A 159 4.53 -0.49 2.48
CA TRP A 159 4.83 -0.16 1.11
C TRP A 159 4.20 -1.13 0.12
N THR A 160 3.47 -0.58 -0.86
CA THR A 160 2.98 -1.33 -2.02
C THR A 160 4.01 -1.22 -3.14
N VAL A 161 4.62 -2.34 -3.52
CA VAL A 161 5.66 -2.34 -4.57
C VAL A 161 5.00 -2.19 -5.95
N LEU A 162 5.52 -1.26 -6.74
CA LEU A 162 5.09 -0.93 -8.10
C LEU A 162 5.96 -1.59 -9.17
N GLN A 163 7.26 -1.67 -8.89
CA GLN A 163 8.27 -2.24 -9.78
C GLN A 163 9.36 -2.88 -8.94
N ARG A 164 9.87 -4.02 -9.39
CA ARG A 164 11.03 -4.68 -8.76
C ARG A 164 11.93 -5.33 -9.82
N ARG A 165 13.24 -5.07 -9.74
CA ARG A 165 14.31 -5.69 -10.54
C ARG A 165 15.46 -6.11 -9.64
N PHE A 166 16.02 -7.29 -9.83
CA PHE A 166 17.18 -7.78 -9.08
C PHE A 166 17.98 -8.92 -9.72
N ASP A 167 17.46 -9.62 -10.74
CA ASP A 167 18.13 -10.78 -11.35
C ASP A 167 18.06 -10.85 -12.87
N GLY A 168 17.23 -10.01 -13.51
CA GLY A 168 17.05 -9.99 -14.96
C GLY A 168 16.24 -11.15 -15.52
N TYR A 169 15.49 -11.88 -14.68
CA TYR A 169 14.66 -13.01 -15.13
C TYR A 169 13.54 -12.56 -16.07
N ILE A 170 13.01 -11.35 -15.88
CA ILE A 170 11.93 -10.81 -16.72
C ILE A 170 12.50 -9.76 -17.68
N ASP A 171 12.19 -9.91 -18.96
CA ASP A 171 12.45 -8.89 -19.97
C ASP A 171 11.45 -7.72 -19.83
N PHE A 172 11.98 -6.50 -19.71
CA PHE A 172 11.20 -5.25 -19.64
C PHE A 172 11.15 -4.51 -20.98
N ASN A 173 11.79 -5.02 -22.03
CA ASN A 173 11.71 -4.46 -23.38
C ASN A 173 10.41 -4.82 -24.11
N ARG A 174 9.28 -4.50 -23.48
CA ARG A 174 7.92 -4.89 -23.89
C ARG A 174 7.16 -3.77 -24.61
N GLY A 175 6.09 -4.15 -25.30
CA GLY A 175 5.14 -3.23 -25.90
C GLY A 175 4.33 -2.45 -24.86
N TYR A 176 3.78 -1.31 -25.25
CA TYR A 176 3.02 -0.40 -24.39
C TYR A 176 1.93 -1.09 -23.57
N TRP A 177 1.11 -1.93 -24.19
CA TRP A 177 0.01 -2.61 -23.52
C TRP A 177 0.46 -3.57 -22.41
N ALA A 178 1.66 -4.14 -22.49
CA ALA A 178 2.21 -4.91 -21.39
C ALA A 178 2.47 -4.02 -20.17
N PHE A 179 3.00 -2.80 -20.37
CA PHE A 179 3.17 -1.83 -19.28
C PHE A 179 1.84 -1.31 -18.73
N VAL A 180 0.79 -1.25 -19.55
CA VAL A 180 -0.56 -0.89 -19.09
C VAL A 180 -1.10 -1.94 -18.12
N HIS A 181 -1.10 -3.21 -18.53
CA HIS A 181 -1.71 -4.30 -17.75
C HIS A 181 -0.82 -4.85 -16.63
N GLY A 182 0.50 -4.67 -16.72
CA GLY A 182 1.44 -5.30 -15.79
C GLY A 182 2.00 -6.62 -16.30
N PHE A 183 3.13 -7.04 -15.74
CA PHE A 183 3.80 -8.30 -16.09
C PHE A 183 4.82 -8.71 -15.03
N GLY A 184 5.19 -9.99 -15.04
CA GLY A 184 6.13 -10.59 -14.11
C GLY A 184 5.45 -11.14 -12.85
N PRO A 185 6.10 -12.08 -12.13
CA PRO A 185 5.56 -12.64 -10.90
C PRO A 185 5.69 -11.64 -9.74
N THR A 186 4.63 -11.47 -8.95
CA THR A 186 4.59 -10.53 -7.82
C THR A 186 5.61 -10.86 -6.72
N ASN A 187 6.02 -12.12 -6.57
CA ASN A 187 7.10 -12.54 -5.65
C ASN A 187 8.51 -12.45 -6.28
N GLY A 188 8.64 -11.97 -7.53
CA GLY A 188 9.90 -11.85 -8.25
C GLY A 188 10.09 -10.46 -8.87
N GLU A 189 10.69 -10.40 -10.06
CA GLU A 189 10.73 -9.16 -10.85
C GLU A 189 9.37 -8.89 -11.49
N TYR A 190 8.81 -7.70 -11.32
CA TYR A 190 7.53 -7.37 -11.93
C TYR A 190 7.34 -5.87 -12.13
N TRP A 191 6.32 -5.56 -12.93
CA TRP A 191 5.74 -4.25 -13.13
C TRP A 191 4.23 -4.34 -12.83
N LEU A 192 3.74 -3.54 -11.90
CA LEU A 192 2.35 -3.63 -11.42
C LEU A 192 1.31 -3.37 -12.54
N GLY A 193 1.66 -2.56 -13.54
CA GLY A 193 0.75 -2.09 -14.57
C GLY A 193 0.32 -0.64 -14.34
N LEU A 194 0.35 0.19 -15.38
CA LEU A 194 0.00 1.61 -15.29
C LEU A 194 -1.45 1.83 -14.92
N GLU A 195 -2.36 0.96 -15.35
CA GLU A 195 -3.78 1.03 -14.97
C GLU A 195 -3.97 0.79 -13.47
N ASN A 196 -3.31 -0.25 -12.94
CA ASN A 196 -3.31 -0.54 -11.51
C ASN A 196 -2.67 0.60 -10.70
N MET A 197 -1.54 1.13 -11.17
CA MET A 197 -0.89 2.30 -10.54
C MET A 197 -1.78 3.54 -10.57
N HIS A 198 -2.53 3.76 -11.65
CA HIS A 198 -3.47 4.87 -11.76
C HIS A 198 -4.53 4.81 -10.66
N TYR A 199 -5.23 3.68 -10.52
CA TYR A 199 -6.23 3.54 -9.45
C TYR A 199 -5.60 3.61 -8.05
N LEU A 200 -4.49 2.90 -7.82
CA LEU A 200 -3.78 2.88 -6.55
C LEU A 200 -3.33 4.28 -6.10
N THR A 201 -2.78 5.09 -7.00
CA THR A 201 -2.17 6.38 -6.62
C THR A 201 -3.12 7.58 -6.70
N ASN A 202 -4.37 7.36 -7.14
CA ASN A 202 -5.41 8.41 -7.17
C ASN A 202 -6.54 8.17 -6.15
N GLN A 203 -6.48 7.09 -5.34
CA GLN A 203 -7.43 6.87 -4.25
C GLN A 203 -7.10 7.66 -2.96
N ASN A 204 -5.83 8.06 -2.78
CA ASN A 204 -5.33 8.90 -1.69
C ASN A 204 -4.05 9.63 -2.15
N ALA A 205 -3.43 10.43 -1.30
CA ALA A 205 -2.11 11.00 -1.52
C ALA A 205 -1.01 9.99 -1.14
N TYR A 206 -0.15 9.66 -2.12
CA TYR A 206 0.94 8.70 -1.94
C TYR A 206 2.31 9.37 -2.06
N GLU A 207 3.25 8.89 -1.25
CA GLU A 207 4.67 9.08 -1.46
C GLU A 207 5.26 7.92 -2.27
N LEU A 208 6.35 8.19 -2.99
CA LEU A 208 7.15 7.18 -3.70
C LEU A 208 8.50 7.02 -3.03
N TYR A 209 8.89 5.78 -2.81
CA TYR A 209 10.22 5.38 -2.38
C TYR A 209 10.85 4.49 -3.46
N ILE A 210 12.06 4.85 -3.88
CA ILE A 210 12.86 4.09 -4.84
C ILE A 210 14.14 3.65 -4.15
N GLU A 211 14.31 2.35 -3.96
CA GLU A 211 15.55 1.74 -3.46
C GLU A 211 16.40 1.24 -4.63
N LEU A 212 17.68 1.60 -4.64
CA LEU A 212 18.62 1.27 -5.71
C LEU A 212 19.89 0.64 -5.13
N GLU A 213 20.37 -0.42 -5.78
CA GLU A 213 21.64 -1.11 -5.44
C GLU A 213 22.51 -1.20 -6.70
N ASP A 214 23.79 -0.87 -6.58
CA ASP A 214 24.77 -1.09 -7.66
C ASP A 214 25.54 -2.41 -7.54
N TRP A 215 26.41 -2.68 -8.50
CA TRP A 215 27.23 -3.89 -8.52
C TRP A 215 28.40 -3.89 -7.52
N ALA A 216 28.59 -2.79 -6.78
CA ALA A 216 29.51 -2.68 -5.66
C ALA A 216 28.75 -2.77 -4.31
N ASP A 217 27.49 -3.24 -4.34
CA ASP A 217 26.59 -3.40 -3.20
C ASP A 217 26.32 -2.08 -2.44
N THR A 218 26.50 -0.93 -3.10
CA THR A 218 26.11 0.37 -2.55
C THR A 218 24.59 0.52 -2.68
N VAL A 219 23.92 0.71 -1.55
CA VAL A 219 22.47 0.95 -1.50
C VAL A 219 22.20 2.44 -1.22
N LYS A 220 21.33 3.04 -2.04
CA LYS A 220 20.81 4.40 -1.82
C LYS A 220 19.33 4.44 -2.15
N TYR A 221 18.66 5.51 -1.74
CA TYR A 221 17.24 5.70 -2.03
C TYR A 221 16.92 7.10 -2.54
N ALA A 222 15.83 7.20 -3.30
CA ALA A 222 15.16 8.45 -3.66
C ALA A 222 13.72 8.38 -3.16
N ARG A 223 13.28 9.40 -2.43
CA ARG A 223 11.95 9.54 -1.86
C ARG A 223 11.30 10.80 -2.44
N TYR A 224 10.03 10.70 -2.79
CA TYR A 224 9.25 11.78 -3.36
C TYR A 224 7.96 11.91 -2.56
N SER A 225 7.72 13.07 -1.96
CA SER A 225 6.53 13.32 -1.11
C SER A 225 5.21 13.34 -1.89
N THR A 226 5.27 13.30 -3.22
CA THR A 226 4.10 13.24 -4.08
C THR A 226 4.41 12.32 -5.23
N PHE A 227 3.54 11.34 -5.46
CA PHE A 227 3.57 10.50 -6.64
C PHE A 227 2.16 10.07 -7.05
N SER A 228 1.84 10.25 -8.33
CA SER A 228 0.69 9.60 -8.94
C SER A 228 0.87 9.37 -10.44
N VAL A 229 0.14 8.38 -10.95
CA VAL A 229 0.00 8.15 -12.39
C VAL A 229 -1.34 8.76 -12.81
N VAL A 230 -1.28 9.89 -13.52
CA VAL A 230 -2.45 10.73 -13.81
C VAL A 230 -3.06 10.39 -15.16
N GLY A 231 -4.39 10.25 -15.16
CA GLY A 231 -5.20 9.89 -16.32
C GLY A 231 -5.15 8.40 -16.67
N SER A 232 -6.17 7.93 -17.39
CA SER A 232 -6.28 6.55 -17.89
C SER A 232 -5.60 6.34 -19.26
N HIS A 233 -5.16 7.42 -19.89
CA HIS A 233 -4.24 7.47 -21.03
C HIS A 233 -3.89 8.96 -21.23
N PRO A 234 -2.62 9.37 -21.34
CA PRO A 234 -1.41 8.57 -21.54
C PRO A 234 -0.58 8.24 -20.27
N TYR A 235 -1.23 8.12 -19.10
CA TYR A 235 -0.59 7.74 -17.82
C TYR A 235 0.57 8.66 -17.42
N ASN A 236 0.29 9.96 -17.27
CA ASN A 236 1.31 10.97 -17.00
C ASN A 236 1.91 10.79 -15.61
N LEU A 237 3.23 11.00 -15.52
CA LEU A 237 3.91 11.08 -14.23
C LEU A 237 3.51 12.36 -13.51
N ASN A 238 3.05 12.27 -12.28
CA ASN A 238 3.01 13.38 -11.35
C ASN A 238 3.94 13.04 -10.19
N VAL A 239 5.00 13.83 -9.98
CA VAL A 239 6.00 13.56 -8.94
C VAL A 239 6.59 14.85 -8.38
N GLY A 240 6.84 14.88 -7.07
CA GLY A 240 7.23 16.09 -6.35
C GLY A 240 8.01 15.83 -5.06
N GLY A 241 8.65 16.88 -4.54
CA GLY A 241 9.26 16.90 -3.20
C GLY A 241 10.36 15.85 -2.99
N PHE A 242 11.35 15.83 -3.89
CA PHE A 242 12.49 14.93 -3.79
C PHE A 242 13.26 15.09 -2.47
N ASN A 243 13.65 13.96 -1.89
CA ASN A 243 14.65 13.79 -0.84
C ASN A 243 15.36 12.43 -1.04
N GLY A 244 16.53 12.23 -0.45
CA GLY A 244 17.22 10.94 -0.42
C GLY A 244 18.65 11.01 -0.91
N THR A 245 19.35 9.89 -0.76
CA THR A 245 20.80 9.79 -1.00
C THR A 245 21.15 9.40 -2.44
N ALA A 246 20.19 8.88 -3.22
CA ALA A 246 20.39 8.47 -4.62
C ALA A 246 20.41 9.63 -5.62
N GLY A 247 20.07 10.85 -5.18
CA GLY A 247 19.90 12.01 -6.05
C GLY A 247 18.59 11.97 -6.85
N ASP A 248 18.17 13.12 -7.37
CA ASP A 248 16.87 13.28 -8.04
C ASP A 248 16.91 12.83 -9.50
N GLY A 249 16.43 11.62 -9.78
CA GLY A 249 16.39 11.07 -11.14
C GLY A 249 15.18 11.48 -11.96
N PHE A 250 14.22 12.23 -11.41
CA PHE A 250 13.17 12.90 -12.19
C PHE A 250 13.53 14.35 -12.51
N TYR A 251 14.69 14.83 -12.02
CA TYR A 251 15.28 16.13 -12.32
C TYR A 251 14.33 17.31 -12.03
N LEU A 252 13.61 17.25 -10.91
CA LEU A 252 12.61 18.22 -10.49
C LEU A 252 13.22 19.57 -10.08
N SER A 253 14.52 19.60 -9.77
CA SER A 253 15.25 20.85 -9.53
C SER A 253 15.51 21.66 -10.81
N TYR A 254 15.33 21.05 -11.99
CA TYR A 254 15.50 21.71 -13.27
C TYR A 254 14.19 22.38 -13.71
N GLY A 255 14.27 23.36 -14.61
CA GLY A 255 13.08 24.01 -15.15
C GLY A 255 12.25 23.05 -16.01
N GLN A 256 10.92 23.24 -16.05
CA GLN A 256 10.02 22.36 -16.81
C GLN A 256 10.35 22.25 -18.32
N THR A 257 11.02 23.28 -18.85
CA THR A 257 11.50 23.32 -20.23
C THR A 257 12.74 22.46 -20.46
N ASP A 258 13.48 22.09 -19.41
CA ASP A 258 14.70 21.29 -19.49
C ASP A 258 14.42 19.84 -19.93
N ASP A 259 15.21 19.34 -20.86
CA ASP A 259 15.08 18.01 -21.47
C ASP A 259 15.13 16.86 -20.46
N ALA A 260 15.74 17.07 -19.29
CA ALA A 260 15.80 16.08 -18.21
C ALA A 260 14.55 16.06 -17.32
N TYR A 261 13.71 17.12 -17.31
CA TYR A 261 12.57 17.24 -16.41
C TYR A 261 11.44 16.27 -16.77
N LEU A 262 11.20 15.28 -15.91
CA LEU A 262 10.27 14.16 -16.20
C LEU A 262 8.85 14.33 -15.64
N ASN A 263 8.63 15.23 -14.67
CA ASN A 263 7.28 15.45 -14.15
C ASN A 263 6.34 15.99 -15.24
N GLY A 264 5.11 15.50 -15.23
CA GLY A 264 4.06 15.76 -16.22
C GLY A 264 4.19 14.96 -17.52
N ARG A 265 5.27 14.19 -17.73
CA ARG A 265 5.51 13.48 -18.99
C ARG A 265 4.61 12.25 -19.12
N PRO A 266 4.09 11.95 -20.32
CA PRO A 266 3.34 10.73 -20.59
C PRO A 266 4.26 9.51 -20.55
N PHE A 267 3.69 8.33 -20.30
CA PHE A 267 4.45 7.09 -20.38
C PHE A 267 4.65 6.72 -21.85
N SER A 268 5.87 6.32 -22.22
CA SER A 268 6.21 5.85 -23.57
C SER A 268 6.83 4.47 -23.48
N ALA A 269 6.51 3.60 -24.45
CA ALA A 269 7.06 2.24 -24.55
C ALA A 269 7.07 1.81 -26.02
N ARG A 270 7.62 0.63 -26.33
CA ARG A 270 7.60 0.13 -27.71
C ARG A 270 6.18 0.17 -28.27
N GLN A 271 6.09 0.52 -29.54
CA GLN A 271 4.86 0.69 -30.34
C GLN A 271 4.08 2.00 -30.09
N ILE A 272 4.28 2.69 -28.96
CA ILE A 272 3.57 3.93 -28.63
C ILE A 272 4.58 4.98 -28.16
N ASP A 273 4.88 5.90 -29.07
CA ASP A 273 5.84 6.98 -28.88
C ASP A 273 5.12 8.25 -28.41
N LEU A 274 5.32 8.62 -27.16
CA LEU A 274 4.70 9.80 -26.53
C LEU A 274 5.76 10.71 -25.91
N ASP A 275 7.03 10.46 -26.20
CA ASP A 275 8.12 11.31 -25.73
C ASP A 275 8.18 12.61 -26.55
N SER A 276 9.09 13.51 -26.20
CA SER A 276 9.13 14.87 -26.78
C SER A 276 10.10 14.98 -27.96
N ARG A 277 10.60 13.87 -28.49
CA ARG A 277 11.47 13.86 -29.67
C ARG A 277 10.63 13.66 -30.94
N ASP A 278 10.87 14.51 -31.94
CA ASP A 278 10.13 14.42 -33.21
C ASP A 278 10.74 13.42 -34.21
N ASP A 279 12.00 13.03 -34.02
CA ASP A 279 12.80 12.28 -34.98
C ASP A 279 13.08 10.82 -34.59
N ALA A 280 12.76 10.45 -33.35
CA ALA A 280 13.24 9.21 -32.78
C ALA A 280 12.51 8.82 -31.50
N SER A 281 12.10 7.56 -31.36
CA SER A 281 11.49 7.07 -30.12
C SER A 281 12.55 6.62 -29.11
N CYS A 282 12.52 7.19 -27.91
CA CYS A 282 13.40 6.81 -26.80
C CYS A 282 13.13 5.39 -26.33
N ALA A 283 11.87 4.97 -26.27
CA ALA A 283 11.52 3.59 -25.96
C ALA A 283 11.86 2.62 -27.12
N GLY A 284 12.03 3.15 -28.33
CA GLY A 284 12.35 2.41 -29.55
C GLY A 284 13.82 1.98 -29.70
N GLY A 285 14.74 2.38 -28.82
CA GLY A 285 16.13 1.93 -28.85
C GLY A 285 17.13 2.90 -29.49
N ILE A 286 16.67 3.97 -30.11
CA ILE A 286 17.52 4.85 -30.95
C ILE A 286 18.66 5.53 -30.19
N SER A 287 18.44 5.88 -28.92
CA SER A 287 19.43 6.53 -28.04
C SER A 287 20.16 5.51 -27.14
N GLY A 288 20.09 4.23 -27.48
CA GLY A 288 20.54 3.14 -26.60
C GLY A 288 19.67 2.95 -25.35
N VAL A 289 18.58 3.70 -25.21
CA VAL A 289 17.59 3.51 -24.14
C VAL A 289 16.49 2.60 -24.68
N THR A 290 16.03 1.64 -23.88
CA THR A 290 14.90 0.76 -24.22
C THR A 290 14.06 0.49 -22.98
N GLY A 291 12.90 -0.13 -23.15
CA GLY A 291 11.92 -0.33 -22.08
C GLY A 291 11.03 0.89 -21.87
N GLY A 292 9.90 0.68 -21.21
CA GLY A 292 8.89 1.72 -20.99
C GLY A 292 9.24 2.66 -19.83
N TRP A 293 9.08 3.97 -20.03
CA TRP A 293 9.30 4.98 -19.01
C TRP A 293 8.59 6.29 -19.34
N TRP A 294 8.54 7.23 -18.39
CA TRP A 294 8.10 8.60 -18.62
C TRP A 294 9.22 9.42 -19.25
N TYR A 295 9.44 9.23 -20.55
CA TYR A 295 10.47 9.92 -21.32
C TYR A 295 10.05 11.35 -21.72
N LYS A 296 11.02 12.27 -21.75
CA LYS A 296 10.91 13.59 -22.40
C LYS A 296 11.78 13.60 -23.66
N ALA A 297 12.95 14.23 -23.64
CA ALA A 297 13.98 14.02 -24.64
C ALA A 297 14.84 12.82 -24.20
N CYS A 298 14.18 11.66 -24.11
CA CYS A 298 14.60 10.48 -23.37
C CYS A 298 14.67 10.75 -21.87
N SER A 299 15.65 10.18 -21.17
CA SER A 299 15.84 10.46 -19.75
C SER A 299 17.31 10.27 -19.37
N TRP A 300 17.64 10.79 -18.20
CA TRP A 300 18.91 10.51 -17.52
C TRP A 300 18.74 9.44 -16.44
N SER A 301 17.55 8.86 -16.32
CA SER A 301 17.24 7.81 -15.36
C SER A 301 16.11 6.98 -15.92
N ALA A 302 16.26 5.67 -15.98
CA ALA A 302 15.17 4.76 -16.30
C ALA A 302 15.47 3.40 -15.67
N LEU A 303 14.47 2.85 -14.96
CA LEU A 303 14.61 1.61 -14.21
C LEU A 303 14.12 0.37 -14.98
N ASN A 304 13.50 0.59 -16.13
CA ASN A 304 12.87 -0.45 -16.96
C ASN A 304 13.70 -0.85 -18.18
N GLY A 305 14.98 -0.45 -18.21
CA GLY A 305 15.91 -0.90 -19.24
C GLY A 305 16.30 -2.39 -19.11
N PRO A 306 17.14 -2.88 -20.03
CA PRO A 306 17.65 -4.24 -19.98
C PRO A 306 18.51 -4.46 -18.73
N TYR A 307 18.47 -5.68 -18.21
CA TYR A 307 19.28 -6.06 -17.05
C TYR A 307 20.70 -6.38 -17.52
N LEU A 308 21.61 -5.43 -17.32
CA LEU A 308 23.00 -5.51 -17.78
C LEU A 308 23.96 -5.47 -16.60
N ARG A 309 24.99 -6.32 -16.64
CA ARG A 309 26.12 -6.31 -15.71
C ARG A 309 27.21 -5.38 -16.22
N PRO A 310 28.15 -4.95 -15.37
CA PRO A 310 29.29 -4.14 -15.81
C PRO A 310 30.11 -4.83 -16.91
N SER A 311 30.20 -6.16 -16.86
CA SER A 311 30.88 -6.98 -17.87
C SER A 311 30.16 -7.02 -19.22
N ASP A 312 28.86 -6.73 -19.25
CA ASP A 312 28.06 -6.74 -20.47
C ASP A 312 28.21 -5.41 -21.24
N TYR A 313 28.84 -4.39 -20.64
CA TYR A 313 29.06 -3.10 -21.29
C TYR A 313 29.98 -3.20 -22.51
N THR A 314 29.43 -2.85 -23.66
CA THR A 314 30.15 -2.53 -24.89
C THR A 314 29.72 -1.16 -25.41
N GLY A 315 30.46 -0.60 -26.37
CA GLY A 315 30.13 0.69 -26.98
C GLY A 315 28.72 0.77 -27.58
N GLY A 316 28.07 -0.37 -27.88
CA GLY A 316 26.72 -0.46 -28.43
C GLY A 316 25.66 -1.03 -27.47
N SER A 317 25.97 -1.31 -26.20
CA SER A 317 25.02 -1.95 -25.27
C SER A 317 23.86 -1.06 -24.86
N GLY A 318 24.01 0.26 -25.02
CA GLY A 318 23.03 1.23 -24.56
C GLY A 318 23.00 1.35 -23.03
N ALA A 319 21.89 1.88 -22.54
CA ALA A 319 21.57 2.01 -21.14
C ALA A 319 20.90 0.72 -20.63
N GLY A 320 21.28 0.28 -19.43
CA GLY A 320 20.61 -0.80 -18.70
C GLY A 320 19.54 -0.24 -17.75
N ILE A 321 19.48 -0.79 -16.54
CA ILE A 321 18.84 -0.12 -15.40
C ILE A 321 19.80 0.97 -14.93
N TYR A 322 19.41 2.25 -14.94
CA TYR A 322 20.33 3.33 -14.60
C TYR A 322 19.64 4.50 -13.92
N TRP A 323 20.41 5.19 -13.09
CA TRP A 323 20.03 6.40 -12.38
C TRP A 323 21.26 7.31 -12.34
N ASN A 324 21.33 8.30 -13.24
CA ASN A 324 22.52 9.14 -13.36
C ASN A 324 22.90 9.85 -12.05
N PRO A 325 21.97 10.39 -11.25
CA PRO A 325 22.33 11.01 -9.96
C PRO A 325 22.95 10.04 -8.95
N PHE A 326 22.69 8.73 -9.08
CA PHE A 326 23.29 7.70 -8.23
C PHE A 326 24.71 7.37 -8.69
N GLY A 327 24.86 7.02 -9.98
CA GLY A 327 26.07 6.43 -10.53
C GLY A 327 26.98 7.40 -11.28
N GLY A 328 26.47 8.58 -11.64
CA GLY A 328 27.13 9.59 -12.46
C GLY A 328 27.21 9.28 -13.96
N SER A 329 26.64 8.15 -14.43
CA SER A 329 26.60 7.80 -15.85
C SER A 329 25.55 6.73 -16.16
N TYR A 330 24.90 6.81 -17.33
CA TYR A 330 24.02 5.76 -17.87
C TYR A 330 24.74 4.42 -18.13
N ARG A 331 26.08 4.43 -18.13
CA ARG A 331 26.94 3.25 -18.29
C ARG A 331 27.17 2.51 -16.98
N LYS A 332 26.81 3.11 -15.84
CA LYS A 332 26.86 2.44 -14.54
C LYS A 332 25.50 1.81 -14.28
N TYR A 333 25.37 0.58 -14.73
CA TYR A 333 24.16 -0.20 -14.56
C TYR A 333 23.91 -0.51 -13.08
N LEU A 334 22.66 -0.48 -12.68
CA LEU A 334 22.23 -0.88 -11.35
C LEU A 334 21.96 -2.39 -11.31
N LYS A 335 22.25 -2.99 -10.16
CA LYS A 335 22.03 -4.41 -9.88
C LYS A 335 20.60 -4.67 -9.40
N LYS A 336 20.02 -3.75 -8.63
CA LYS A 336 18.62 -3.82 -8.17
C LYS A 336 17.93 -2.47 -8.26
N SER A 337 16.63 -2.50 -8.51
CA SER A 337 15.72 -1.37 -8.32
C SER A 337 14.39 -1.85 -7.75
N LYS A 338 13.80 -1.06 -6.85
CA LYS A 338 12.49 -1.32 -6.27
C LYS A 338 11.77 0.01 -6.08
N MET A 339 10.67 0.21 -6.82
CA MET A 339 9.79 1.37 -6.68
C MET A 339 8.58 0.96 -5.86
N MET A 340 8.21 1.74 -4.85
CA MET A 340 7.09 1.43 -3.97
C MET A 340 6.41 2.67 -3.43
N VAL A 341 5.11 2.57 -3.15
CA VAL A 341 4.29 3.70 -2.69
C VAL A 341 3.56 3.36 -1.40
N ARG A 342 3.27 4.40 -0.63
CA ARG A 342 2.51 4.31 0.62
C ARG A 342 1.75 5.62 0.85
N PRO A 343 0.58 5.62 1.51
CA PRO A 343 -0.10 6.86 1.87
C PRO A 343 0.80 7.77 2.72
N ILE A 344 0.74 9.08 2.47
CA ILE A 344 1.60 10.06 3.17
C ILE A 344 1.26 10.22 4.65
N ASP A 345 0.07 9.82 5.05
CA ASP A 345 -0.47 9.89 6.41
C ASP A 345 -0.27 8.58 7.19
N PHE A 346 0.33 7.55 6.56
CA PHE A 346 0.68 6.31 7.24
C PHE A 346 1.68 6.57 8.37
N GLN A 347 1.39 6.00 9.55
CA GLN A 347 2.27 6.00 10.70
C GLN A 347 2.62 4.54 11.05
N PRO A 348 3.91 4.17 10.98
CA PRO A 348 4.39 2.83 11.33
C PRO A 348 4.11 2.41 12.77
#